data_AF-A0A1F6QE74-F1
#
_entry.id   AF-A0A1F6QE74-F1
#
_cell.length_a   1.000
_cell.length_b   1.000
_cell.length_c   1.000
_cell.angle_alpha   90.00
_cell.angle_beta   90.00
_cell.angle_gamma   90.00
#
_symmetry.space_group_name_H-M   'P 1'
#
loop_
_entity.id
_entity.type
_entity.pdbx_description
1 polymer ?
#
loop_
_entity_poly.entity_id
_entity_poly.type
_entity_poly.pdbx_seq_one_letter_code
_entity_poly.pdbx_strand_id
1 'polypeptide(L)'
;MIQTKLILVDGITGSGKSTRVQDKCPFCSGKANISQLDEKFPYKIKCYNGCGTIRSDKLDYSADITELRLKWIIAYNKNLNFNDIMNCINSDILNELFSEHELILKTVTGFSLTDPEIENAGGCDSLDPLYLIKSGEDKYSLRLYDSRRDPSSIMAELFCLDTLIENNIPVGETITDSKGNKLHLIEDTGRYCVMRRWIDGKPLYNALKTNNPDDLAEMLGDLMAKMHKISEELILSDDLSVEKRDFSYYESLFNEYKQYEFDSDDQKNSFIRSGEEFLKMLAENGHDQSSYGIIHGDITFRNLLYHDSKLIPIDFMSVRHDHFLTDIVQLFHCDLTEENREAFWNSYKKIRPIPDNWQILLPVFLSARAAGLSKVRTFL
;
A
#
# COMPACT_ATOMS: atom_id res chain seq x y z
N MET A 1 21.49 -6.05 -1.09
CA MET A 1 20.53 -7.16 -1.31
C MET A 1 20.35 -7.94 -0.02
N ILE A 2 19.65 -7.36 0.96
CA ILE A 2 19.08 -8.09 2.09
C ILE A 2 17.61 -7.71 2.06
N GLN A 3 16.74 -8.65 1.68
CA GLN A 3 15.30 -8.48 1.80
C GLN A 3 14.98 -8.37 3.30
N THR A 4 14.54 -7.20 3.75
CA THR A 4 13.93 -7.01 5.06
C THR A 4 12.63 -7.81 5.06
N LYS A 5 12.72 -9.09 5.45
CA LYS A 5 11.57 -10.00 5.55
C LYS A 5 10.67 -9.52 6.68
N LEU A 6 9.67 -8.71 6.33
CA LEU A 6 8.47 -8.53 7.12
C LEU A 6 7.77 -9.90 7.18
N ILE A 7 7.71 -10.48 8.37
CA ILE A 7 7.00 -11.74 8.57
C ILE A 7 5.55 -11.37 8.90
N LEU A 8 4.63 -11.59 7.95
CA LEU A 8 3.21 -11.72 8.27
C LEU A 8 3.08 -12.96 9.17
N VAL A 9 2.68 -12.76 10.42
CA VAL A 9 2.55 -13.88 11.36
C VAL A 9 1.10 -14.38 11.31
N ASP A 10 0.91 -15.52 10.65
CA ASP A 10 -0.26 -16.37 10.87
C ASP A 10 -0.37 -16.72 12.35
N GLY A 11 -1.59 -16.72 12.86
CA GLY A 11 -1.90 -16.92 14.26
C GLY A 11 -1.26 -18.19 14.82
N ILE A 12 -0.36 -18.04 15.79
CA ILE A 12 0.19 -19.18 16.54
C ILE A 12 -0.43 -19.21 17.93
N THR A 13 -1.43 -20.08 18.05
CA THR A 13 -1.81 -20.75 19.30
C THR A 13 -0.69 -21.73 19.67
N GLY A 14 0.26 -21.31 20.50
CA GLY A 14 1.35 -22.15 20.97
C GLY A 14 1.64 -21.90 22.45
N SER A 15 1.22 -22.85 23.30
CA SER A 15 1.47 -22.85 24.74
C SER A 15 2.92 -23.20 25.07
N GLY A 16 3.85 -22.28 24.80
CA GLY A 16 5.24 -22.35 25.27
C GLY A 16 5.35 -21.79 26.69
N LYS A 17 6.05 -22.48 27.59
CA LYS A 17 6.31 -22.01 28.96
C LYS A 17 7.08 -20.69 28.94
N SER A 18 6.39 -19.59 29.24
CA SER A 18 6.97 -18.24 29.39
C SER A 18 7.88 -18.17 30.62
N THR A 19 9.19 -18.31 30.46
CA THR A 19 10.17 -17.85 31.44
C THR A 19 10.27 -16.33 31.37
N ARG A 20 9.90 -15.65 32.46
CA ARG A 20 9.85 -14.18 32.57
C ARG A 20 11.25 -13.65 32.89
N VAL A 21 11.91 -13.01 31.92
CA VAL A 21 13.33 -12.60 32.03
C VAL A 21 13.48 -11.17 32.59
N GLN A 22 12.51 -10.27 32.38
CA GLN A 22 12.56 -8.88 32.83
C GLN A 22 11.16 -8.23 32.85
N ASP A 23 10.97 -7.19 33.67
CA ASP A 23 9.70 -6.45 33.83
C ASP A 23 9.70 -5.03 33.25
N LYS A 24 10.83 -4.59 32.69
CA LYS A 24 10.99 -3.27 32.07
C LYS A 24 11.33 -3.39 30.59
N CYS A 25 10.75 -2.50 29.79
CA CYS A 25 11.05 -2.33 28.39
C CYS A 25 12.48 -1.81 28.25
N PRO A 26 13.35 -2.45 27.45
CA PRO A 26 14.72 -1.98 27.26
C PRO A 26 14.79 -0.65 26.51
N PHE A 27 13.73 -0.26 25.79
CA PHE A 27 13.72 0.96 24.98
C PHE A 27 13.21 2.20 25.73
N CYS A 28 12.14 2.09 26.52
CA CYS A 28 11.58 3.23 27.27
C CYS A 28 11.67 3.10 28.79
N SER A 29 12.25 2.02 29.31
CA SER A 29 12.25 1.67 30.74
C SER A 29 10.87 1.48 31.38
N GLY A 30 9.78 1.58 30.60
CA GLY A 30 8.41 1.37 31.03
C GLY A 30 8.08 -0.10 31.33
N LYS A 31 6.87 -0.40 31.81
CA LYS A 31 6.49 -1.78 32.12
C LYS A 31 6.46 -2.63 30.85
N ALA A 32 7.05 -3.82 30.87
CA ALA A 32 7.00 -4.76 29.76
C ALA A 32 6.82 -6.21 30.22
N ASN A 33 6.34 -7.05 29.31
CA ASN A 33 6.44 -8.49 29.42
C ASN A 33 7.44 -9.00 28.38
N ILE A 34 8.44 -9.75 28.82
CA ILE A 34 9.43 -10.37 27.93
C ILE A 34 9.26 -11.88 27.99
N SER A 35 9.05 -12.49 26.81
CA SER A 35 8.94 -13.95 26.65
C SER A 35 10.00 -14.46 25.67
N GLN A 36 10.48 -15.68 25.90
CA GLN A 36 11.40 -16.36 25.01
C GLN A 36 10.63 -17.03 23.85
N LEU A 37 11.12 -16.89 22.61
CA LEU A 37 10.50 -17.43 21.39
C LEU A 37 11.38 -18.50 20.71
N ASP A 38 11.98 -18.18 19.56
CA ASP A 38 12.75 -19.08 18.70
C ASP A 38 14.24 -18.68 18.61
N GLU A 39 15.05 -19.46 17.89
CA GLU A 39 16.50 -19.23 17.81
C GLU A 39 16.89 -17.93 17.09
N LYS A 40 16.05 -17.44 16.16
CA LYS A 40 16.38 -16.29 15.31
C LYS A 40 16.05 -14.96 16.00
N PHE A 41 14.89 -14.89 16.66
CA PHE A 41 14.50 -13.75 17.48
C PHE A 41 14.04 -14.26 18.84
N PRO A 42 14.99 -14.62 19.73
CA PRO A 42 14.73 -15.24 21.02
C PRO A 42 13.86 -14.40 21.95
N TYR A 43 13.76 -13.09 21.78
CA TYR A 43 13.01 -12.24 22.70
C TYR A 43 11.79 -11.64 22.03
N LYS A 44 10.63 -11.77 22.67
CA LYS A 44 9.43 -10.96 22.41
C LYS A 44 9.21 -10.02 23.56
N ILE A 45 9.27 -8.73 23.28
CA ILE A 45 9.13 -7.64 24.25
C ILE A 45 7.79 -6.98 23.98
N LYS A 46 6.82 -7.13 24.90
CA LYS A 46 5.54 -6.42 24.86
C LYS A 46 5.59 -5.26 25.85
N CYS A 47 5.78 -4.04 25.33
CA CYS A 47 5.79 -2.83 26.15
C CYS A 47 4.37 -2.30 26.40
N TYR A 48 4.05 -1.98 27.64
CA TYR A 48 2.76 -1.40 28.05
C TYR A 48 2.78 0.14 28.13
N ASN A 49 3.95 0.75 27.91
CA ASN A 49 4.13 2.21 27.94
C ASN A 49 4.23 2.82 26.53
N GLY A 50 3.72 2.14 25.50
CA GLY A 50 3.54 2.71 24.16
C GLY A 50 4.63 2.42 23.13
N CYS A 51 5.71 1.70 23.47
CA CYS A 51 6.66 1.25 22.45
C CYS A 51 6.11 0.15 21.55
N GLY A 52 5.03 -0.55 21.95
CA GLY A 52 4.47 -1.68 21.21
C GLY A 52 5.16 -3.02 21.51
N THR A 53 4.96 -3.98 20.62
CA THR A 53 5.52 -5.33 20.65
C THR A 53 6.68 -5.44 19.66
N ILE A 54 7.81 -5.98 20.11
CA ILE A 54 9.05 -6.13 19.35
C ILE A 54 9.52 -7.57 19.46
N ARG A 55 9.98 -8.16 18.36
CA ARG A 55 10.85 -9.34 18.38
C ARG A 55 12.30 -8.92 18.21
N SER A 56 13.20 -9.51 18.97
CA SER A 56 14.59 -9.06 19.02
C SER A 56 15.56 -10.22 19.16
N ASP A 57 16.75 -10.09 18.55
CA ASP A 57 17.87 -11.02 18.76
C ASP A 57 18.62 -10.78 20.07
N LYS A 58 18.45 -9.61 20.68
CA LYS A 58 19.06 -9.19 21.95
C LYS A 58 18.04 -8.54 22.88
N LEU A 59 18.28 -8.58 24.19
CA LEU A 59 17.40 -7.94 25.18
C LEU A 59 17.57 -6.43 25.24
N ASP A 60 18.74 -5.91 24.91
CA ASP A 60 19.04 -4.49 25.07
C ASP A 60 20.09 -4.06 24.04
N TYR A 61 19.83 -2.95 23.35
CA TYR A 61 20.77 -2.29 22.44
C TYR A 61 21.19 -0.89 22.95
N SER A 62 20.68 -0.45 24.10
CA SER A 62 20.83 0.92 24.60
C SER A 62 22.29 1.31 24.88
N ALA A 63 23.17 0.34 25.15
CA ALA A 63 24.60 0.59 25.31
C ALA A 63 25.29 1.07 24.01
N ASP A 64 24.74 0.71 22.85
CA ASP A 64 25.34 0.95 21.54
C ASP A 64 24.60 2.02 20.72
N ILE A 65 23.53 2.61 21.27
CA ILE A 65 22.59 3.46 20.54
C ILE A 65 22.34 4.77 21.28
N THR A 66 22.40 5.88 20.55
CA THR A 66 22.14 7.22 21.09
C THR A 66 20.66 7.40 21.46
N GLU A 67 20.34 8.34 22.35
CA GLU A 67 18.95 8.66 22.72
C GLU A 67 18.09 9.04 21.49
N LEU A 68 18.69 9.75 20.52
CA LEU A 68 18.00 10.11 19.28
C LEU A 68 17.62 8.89 18.44
N ARG A 69 18.56 7.97 18.21
CA ARG A 69 18.30 6.73 17.47
C ARG A 69 17.32 5.81 18.20
N LEU A 70 17.31 5.84 19.53
CA LEU A 70 16.31 5.14 20.33
C LEU A 70 14.89 5.67 20.08
N LYS A 71 14.72 6.99 19.92
CA LYS A 71 13.44 7.59 19.53
C LYS A 71 12.99 7.12 18.15
N TRP A 72 13.91 6.98 17.19
CA TRP A 72 13.60 6.44 15.85
C TRP A 72 13.11 5.00 15.91
N ILE A 73 13.76 4.14 16.70
CA ILE A 73 13.31 2.75 16.90
C ILE A 73 11.90 2.72 17.50
N ILE A 74 11.66 3.52 18.54
CA ILE A 74 10.37 3.55 19.23
C ILE A 74 9.26 4.01 18.28
N ALA A 75 9.50 5.06 17.50
CA ALA A 75 8.53 5.57 16.53
C ALA A 75 8.25 4.56 15.42
N TYR A 76 9.30 4.02 14.79
CA TYR A 76 9.19 2.99 13.77
C TYR A 76 8.38 1.77 14.27
N ASN A 77 8.72 1.28 15.47
CA ASN A 77 8.01 0.13 16.02
C ASN A 77 6.55 0.43 16.39
N LYS A 78 6.29 1.61 16.96
CA LYS A 78 4.93 2.05 17.30
C LYS A 78 4.07 2.10 16.04
N ASN A 79 4.61 2.62 14.94
CA ASN A 79 3.87 2.77 13.69
C ASN A 79 3.65 1.42 12.99
N LEU A 80 4.64 0.53 12.99
CA LEU A 80 4.43 -0.86 12.54
C LEU A 80 3.33 -1.56 13.34
N ASN A 81 3.36 -1.44 14.67
CA ASN A 81 2.36 -2.06 15.54
C ASN A 81 0.97 -1.45 15.35
N PHE A 82 0.87 -0.16 15.04
CA PHE A 82 -0.39 0.50 14.68
C PHE A 82 -1.00 -0.09 13.41
N ASN A 83 -0.16 -0.56 12.48
CA ASN A 83 -0.56 -1.23 11.25
C ASN A 83 -0.66 -2.76 11.40
N ASP A 84 -0.74 -3.27 12.64
CA ASP A 84 -0.77 -4.71 12.98
C ASP A 84 0.46 -5.51 12.50
N ILE A 85 1.58 -4.82 12.25
CA ILE A 85 2.85 -5.40 11.84
C ILE A 85 3.75 -5.56 13.06
N MET A 86 4.21 -6.79 13.29
CA MET A 86 5.19 -7.05 14.35
C MET A 86 6.61 -6.85 13.81
N ASN A 87 7.34 -5.91 14.41
CA ASN A 87 8.72 -5.65 14.03
C ASN A 87 9.66 -6.73 14.56
N CYS A 88 10.67 -7.06 13.76
CA CYS A 88 11.80 -7.91 14.12
C CYS A 88 13.07 -7.08 14.04
N ILE A 89 13.83 -6.99 15.14
CA ILE A 89 15.01 -6.13 15.25
C ILE A 89 16.25 -7.00 15.46
N ASN A 90 17.30 -6.68 14.70
CA ASN A 90 18.68 -7.11 14.89
C ASN A 90 19.62 -5.95 14.52
N SER A 91 20.94 -6.12 14.71
CA SER A 91 21.91 -5.08 14.39
C SER A 91 21.86 -4.61 12.93
N ASP A 92 21.60 -5.51 11.98
CA ASP A 92 21.57 -5.17 10.55
C ASP A 92 20.37 -4.28 10.20
N ILE A 93 19.17 -4.65 10.68
CA ILE A 93 17.92 -3.90 10.48
C ILE A 93 18.02 -2.51 11.12
N LEU A 94 18.66 -2.40 12.28
CA LEU A 94 18.88 -1.11 12.93
C LEU A 94 19.83 -0.22 12.12
N ASN A 95 20.93 -0.79 11.60
CA ASN A 95 21.86 -0.05 10.76
C ASN A 95 21.18 0.46 9.48
N GLU A 96 20.34 -0.35 8.85
CA GLU A 96 19.53 0.05 7.69
C GLU A 96 18.57 1.20 8.06
N LEU A 97 17.75 1.02 9.11
CA LEU A 97 16.83 2.05 9.60
C LEU A 97 17.54 3.38 9.88
N PHE A 98 18.71 3.35 10.53
CA PHE A 98 19.48 4.55 10.85
C PHE A 98 20.06 5.21 9.60
N SER A 99 20.63 4.42 8.70
CA SER A 99 21.19 4.92 7.44
C SER A 99 20.10 5.58 6.58
N GLU A 100 18.93 4.96 6.47
CA GLU A 100 17.80 5.53 5.72
C GLU A 100 17.26 6.79 6.40
N HIS A 101 17.11 6.79 7.72
CA HIS A 101 16.62 7.98 8.43
C HIS A 101 17.60 9.17 8.30
N GLU A 102 18.90 8.93 8.36
CA GLU A 102 19.94 9.94 8.12
C GLU A 102 19.94 10.44 6.66
N LEU A 103 19.69 9.55 5.70
CA LEU A 103 19.51 9.91 4.30
C LEU A 103 18.32 10.85 4.11
N ILE A 104 17.18 10.52 4.73
CA ILE A 104 15.98 11.36 4.63
C ILE A 104 16.18 12.70 5.32
N LEU A 105 16.84 12.76 6.48
CA LEU A 105 17.21 14.03 7.13
C LEU A 105 18.01 14.96 6.21
N LYS A 106 18.95 14.41 5.42
CA LYS A 106 19.68 15.19 4.41
C LYS A 106 18.78 15.58 3.25
N THR A 107 17.97 14.65 2.77
CA THR A 107 17.11 14.82 1.58
C THR A 107 16.07 15.93 1.79
N VAL A 108 15.46 16.01 2.98
CA VAL A 108 14.43 17.04 3.25
C VAL A 108 14.99 18.47 3.22
N THR A 109 16.31 18.66 3.35
CA THR A 109 16.94 19.98 3.21
C THR A 109 16.86 20.52 1.78
N GLY A 110 16.62 19.65 0.79
CA GLY A 110 16.36 20.04 -0.60
C GLY A 110 14.99 20.71 -0.79
N PHE A 111 14.11 20.62 0.21
CA PHE A 111 12.78 21.22 0.24
C PHE A 111 12.79 22.49 1.09
N SER A 112 11.91 23.44 0.77
CA SER A 112 11.78 24.71 1.51
C SER A 112 10.98 24.53 2.80
N LEU A 113 11.49 23.72 3.72
CA LEU A 113 10.88 23.42 5.03
C LEU A 113 11.54 24.21 6.16
N THR A 114 10.76 24.57 7.17
CA THR A 114 11.23 25.18 8.43
C THR A 114 11.35 24.10 9.50
N ASP A 115 12.56 23.86 10.02
CA ASP A 115 12.88 22.91 11.10
C ASP A 115 12.14 21.55 10.99
N PRO A 116 12.39 20.75 9.94
CA PRO A 116 11.62 19.55 9.68
C PRO A 116 11.86 18.46 10.73
N GLU A 117 10.78 17.96 11.32
CA GLU A 117 10.78 16.73 12.11
C GLU A 117 10.37 15.54 11.22
N ILE A 118 11.02 14.40 11.39
CA ILE A 118 10.84 13.23 10.51
C ILE A 118 10.54 12.00 11.34
N GLU A 119 9.58 11.21 10.86
CA GLU A 119 9.16 9.96 11.47
C GLU A 119 8.89 8.91 10.38
N ASN A 120 9.38 7.69 10.52
CA ASN A 120 9.01 6.62 9.59
C ASN A 120 7.56 6.19 9.86
N ALA A 121 6.72 6.14 8.83
CA ALA A 121 5.28 5.90 8.95
C ALA A 121 4.91 4.42 9.21
N GLY A 122 5.87 3.49 9.15
CA GLY A 122 5.73 2.11 9.62
C GLY A 122 4.77 1.22 8.81
N GLY A 123 4.98 1.07 7.51
CA GLY A 123 4.18 0.20 6.63
C GLY A 123 4.87 -1.11 6.20
N CYS A 124 4.18 -1.92 5.39
CA CYS A 124 4.71 -3.15 4.80
C CYS A 124 5.67 -2.92 3.60
N ASP A 125 5.82 -1.67 3.16
CA ASP A 125 6.60 -1.30 1.97
C ASP A 125 8.09 -1.14 2.33
N SER A 126 8.74 -2.19 2.82
CA SER A 126 10.14 -2.10 3.29
C SER A 126 11.13 -1.59 2.23
N LEU A 127 10.80 -1.78 0.94
CA LEU A 127 11.62 -1.30 -0.18
C LEU A 127 11.32 0.16 -0.57
N ASP A 128 10.09 0.62 -0.32
CA ASP A 128 9.61 1.94 -0.69
C ASP A 128 9.11 2.73 0.55
N PRO A 129 9.94 2.92 1.61
CA PRO A 129 9.46 3.39 2.91
C PRO A 129 8.84 4.78 2.85
N LEU A 130 7.77 4.95 3.62
CA LEU A 130 7.04 6.21 3.78
C LEU A 130 7.46 6.89 5.08
N TYR A 131 7.69 8.19 5.01
CA TYR A 131 8.02 9.05 6.14
C TYR A 131 6.95 10.12 6.32
N LEU A 132 6.56 10.39 7.56
CA LEU A 132 5.82 11.57 7.97
C LEU A 132 6.83 12.68 8.26
N ILE A 133 6.60 13.86 7.70
CA ILE A 133 7.41 15.05 7.93
C ILE A 133 6.50 16.14 8.51
N LYS A 134 6.95 16.80 9.56
CA LYS A 134 6.29 17.99 10.12
C LYS A 134 7.22 19.18 9.97
N SER A 135 6.67 20.32 9.59
CA SER A 135 7.43 21.57 9.45
C SER A 135 6.53 22.72 9.87
N GLY A 136 6.76 23.26 11.08
CA GLY A 136 5.80 24.14 11.73
C GLY A 136 4.44 23.46 11.92
N GLU A 137 3.37 24.06 11.42
CA GLU A 137 2.01 23.50 11.44
C GLU A 137 1.72 22.57 10.25
N ASP A 138 2.58 22.59 9.21
CA ASP A 138 2.39 21.78 8.01
C ASP A 138 2.86 20.34 8.23
N LYS A 139 2.17 19.43 7.54
CA LYS A 139 2.53 18.01 7.48
C LYS A 139 2.68 17.57 6.03
N TYR A 140 3.59 16.63 5.84
CA TYR A 140 3.90 16.04 4.55
C TYR A 140 4.14 14.55 4.70
N SER A 141 3.96 13.81 3.62
CA SER A 141 4.52 12.47 3.49
C SER A 141 5.66 12.49 2.48
N LEU A 142 6.71 11.73 2.72
CA LEU A 142 7.80 11.51 1.77
C LEU A 142 7.96 10.02 1.54
N ARG A 143 7.80 9.59 0.30
CA ARG A 143 8.08 8.21 -0.10
C ARG A 143 9.46 8.15 -0.72
N LEU A 144 10.27 7.23 -0.22
CA LEU A 144 11.60 6.92 -0.77
C LEU A 144 11.49 5.65 -1.59
N TYR A 145 11.72 5.72 -2.89
CA TYR A 145 11.57 4.57 -3.78
C TYR A 145 12.82 3.69 -3.80
N ASP A 146 12.63 2.39 -4.01
CA ASP A 146 13.71 1.43 -4.26
C ASP A 146 14.52 1.83 -5.51
N SER A 147 15.84 1.63 -5.48
CA SER A 147 16.74 1.96 -6.60
C SER A 147 16.40 1.25 -7.93
N ARG A 148 15.61 0.17 -7.90
CA ARG A 148 15.16 -0.59 -9.07
C ARG A 148 13.86 -0.04 -9.66
N ARG A 149 13.17 0.88 -8.98
CA ARG A 149 11.97 1.52 -9.52
C ARG A 149 12.34 2.37 -10.73
N ASP A 150 11.63 2.14 -11.82
CA ASP A 150 11.78 2.94 -13.03
C ASP A 150 11.26 4.37 -12.78
N PRO A 151 12.11 5.40 -12.93
CA PRO A 151 11.70 6.79 -12.75
C PRO A 151 10.55 7.21 -13.64
N SER A 152 10.44 6.66 -14.86
CA SER A 152 9.33 6.95 -15.77
C SER A 152 7.98 6.46 -15.21
N SER A 153 8.00 5.37 -14.43
CA SER A 153 6.80 4.84 -13.75
C SER A 153 6.37 5.68 -12.56
N ILE A 154 7.34 6.22 -11.80
CA ILE A 154 7.05 7.15 -10.71
C ILE A 154 6.47 8.44 -11.31
N MET A 155 7.06 8.96 -12.38
CA MET A 155 6.54 10.14 -13.07
C MET A 155 5.12 9.91 -13.63
N ALA A 156 4.82 8.71 -14.14
CA ALA A 156 3.47 8.36 -14.57
C ALA A 156 2.46 8.39 -13.40
N GLU A 157 2.84 7.88 -12.22
CA GLU A 157 2.03 8.02 -10.99
C GLU A 157 1.74 9.50 -10.68
N LEU A 158 2.75 10.36 -10.73
CA LEU A 158 2.59 11.79 -10.45
C LEU A 158 1.68 12.48 -11.48
N PHE A 159 1.84 12.15 -12.76
CA PHE A 159 0.99 12.67 -13.81
C PHE A 159 -0.49 12.27 -13.62
N CYS A 160 -0.75 11.03 -13.19
CA CYS A 160 -2.10 10.58 -12.87
C CYS A 160 -2.69 11.37 -11.69
N LEU A 161 -1.91 11.61 -10.64
CA LEU A 161 -2.34 12.43 -9.50
C LEU A 161 -2.67 13.87 -9.90
N ASP A 162 -1.81 14.50 -10.70
CA ASP A 162 -2.04 15.86 -11.21
C ASP A 162 -3.35 15.93 -12.02
N THR A 163 -3.57 14.95 -12.90
CA THR A 163 -4.80 14.86 -13.70
C THR A 163 -6.05 14.72 -12.81
N LEU A 164 -5.96 13.93 -11.74
CA LEU A 164 -7.06 13.77 -10.78
C LEU A 164 -7.36 15.09 -10.05
N ILE A 165 -6.33 15.84 -9.65
CA ILE A 165 -6.47 17.17 -9.03
C ILE A 165 -7.15 18.14 -10.00
N GLU A 166 -6.70 18.21 -11.25
CA GLU A 166 -7.27 19.08 -12.30
C GLU A 166 -8.76 18.78 -12.54
N ASN A 167 -9.17 17.52 -12.34
CA ASN A 167 -10.56 17.07 -12.44
C ASN A 167 -11.33 17.08 -11.11
N ASN A 168 -10.83 17.80 -10.10
CA ASN A 168 -11.45 17.98 -8.78
C ASN A 168 -11.67 16.68 -7.97
N ILE A 169 -10.82 15.67 -8.19
CA ILE A 169 -10.72 14.50 -7.32
C ILE A 169 -9.70 14.80 -6.23
N PRO A 170 -10.10 14.78 -4.94
CA PRO A 170 -9.18 15.08 -3.86
C PRO A 170 -8.15 13.95 -3.75
N VAL A 171 -6.89 14.26 -4.03
CA VAL A 171 -5.73 13.37 -3.86
C VAL A 171 -4.56 14.16 -3.29
N GLY A 172 -3.46 13.47 -2.96
CA GLY A 172 -2.28 14.08 -2.36
C GLY A 172 -1.52 14.94 -3.36
N GLU A 173 -1.47 16.26 -3.11
CA GLU A 173 -0.68 17.20 -3.91
C GLU A 173 0.81 16.89 -3.78
N THR A 174 1.51 16.83 -4.90
CA THR A 174 2.97 16.63 -4.92
C THR A 174 3.70 17.95 -4.69
N ILE A 175 4.60 17.96 -3.71
CA ILE A 175 5.43 19.12 -3.35
C ILE A 175 6.72 19.07 -4.15
N THR A 176 7.08 20.19 -4.78
CA THR A 176 8.34 20.33 -5.49
C THR A 176 9.49 20.65 -4.53
N ASP A 177 10.68 20.18 -4.88
CA ASP A 177 11.91 20.63 -4.23
C ASP A 177 12.22 22.12 -4.54
N SER A 178 13.28 22.65 -3.92
CA SER A 178 13.73 24.03 -4.12
C SER A 178 14.16 24.38 -5.56
N LYS A 179 14.33 23.38 -6.43
CA LYS A 179 14.64 23.53 -7.86
C LYS A 179 13.39 23.38 -8.74
N GLY A 180 12.22 23.09 -8.16
CA GLY A 180 10.97 22.89 -8.89
C GLY A 180 10.72 21.45 -9.35
N ASN A 181 11.52 20.46 -8.91
CA ASN A 181 11.32 19.06 -9.31
C ASN A 181 10.31 18.37 -8.40
N LYS A 182 9.35 17.64 -8.99
CA LYS A 182 8.42 16.76 -8.25
C LYS A 182 9.05 15.42 -7.86
N LEU A 183 9.92 14.89 -8.73
CA LEU A 183 10.70 13.68 -8.50
C LEU A 183 12.14 14.06 -8.15
N HIS A 184 12.53 13.82 -6.90
CA HIS A 184 13.83 14.24 -6.38
C HIS A 184 14.83 13.07 -6.41
N LEU A 185 15.95 13.25 -7.14
CA LEU A 185 17.03 12.27 -7.18
C LEU A 185 17.99 12.48 -6.00
N ILE A 186 18.25 11.41 -5.26
CA ILE A 186 19.26 11.39 -4.20
C ILE A 186 20.57 10.86 -4.79
N GLU A 187 21.40 11.77 -5.31
CA GLU A 187 22.59 11.49 -6.15
C GLU A 187 23.49 10.38 -5.59
N ASP A 188 23.79 10.40 -4.29
CA ASP A 188 24.68 9.44 -3.62
C ASP A 188 24.16 8.00 -3.62
N THR A 189 22.85 7.80 -3.86
CA THR A 189 22.20 6.49 -3.78
C THR A 189 21.58 6.03 -5.09
N GLY A 190 21.38 6.94 -6.05
CA GLY A 190 20.60 6.68 -7.26
C GLY A 190 19.11 6.42 -7.01
N ARG A 191 18.62 6.61 -5.76
CA ARG A 191 17.21 6.46 -5.40
C ARG A 191 16.46 7.76 -5.65
N TYR A 192 15.16 7.65 -5.82
CA TYR A 192 14.26 8.78 -5.96
C TYR A 192 13.35 8.91 -4.74
N CYS A 193 12.93 10.14 -4.43
CA CYS A 193 11.85 10.38 -3.49
C CYS A 193 10.83 11.37 -4.03
N VAL A 194 9.63 11.28 -3.47
CA VAL A 194 8.50 12.19 -3.76
C VAL A 194 7.94 12.65 -2.42
N MET A 195 7.77 13.96 -2.28
CA MET A 195 7.07 14.56 -1.14
C MET A 195 5.65 14.94 -1.54
N ARG A 196 4.69 14.68 -0.67
CA ARG A 196 3.28 15.03 -0.86
C ARG A 196 2.75 15.80 0.34
N ARG A 197 1.80 16.69 0.10
CA ARG A 197 1.03 17.33 1.16
C ARG A 197 0.30 16.25 1.95
N TRP A 198 0.35 16.35 3.27
CA TRP A 198 -0.43 15.45 4.12
C TRP A 198 -1.92 15.69 3.89
N ILE A 199 -2.67 14.59 3.79
CA ILE A 199 -4.12 14.64 3.68
C ILE A 199 -4.69 14.24 5.04
N ASP A 200 -5.44 15.15 5.66
CA ASP A 200 -6.19 14.82 6.85
C ASP A 200 -7.34 13.88 6.51
N GLY A 201 -7.54 12.88 7.36
CA GLY A 201 -8.57 11.87 7.18
C GLY A 201 -8.33 10.65 8.03
N LYS A 202 -9.35 9.81 8.15
CA LYS A 202 -9.22 8.48 8.75
C LYS A 202 -9.30 7.44 7.64
N PRO A 203 -8.48 6.37 7.66
CA PRO A 203 -8.69 5.24 6.77
C PRO A 203 -10.14 4.78 6.84
N LEU A 204 -10.74 4.52 5.69
CA LEU A 204 -12.17 4.30 5.57
C LEU A 204 -12.62 3.11 6.42
N TYR A 205 -11.82 2.03 6.48
CA TYR A 205 -12.10 0.86 7.33
C TYR A 205 -12.27 1.21 8.82
N ASN A 206 -11.61 2.28 9.30
CA ASN A 206 -11.78 2.78 10.67
C ASN A 206 -13.00 3.71 10.82
N ALA A 207 -13.40 4.37 9.73
CA ALA A 207 -14.52 5.31 9.68
C ALA A 207 -15.90 4.64 9.52
N LEU A 208 -15.95 3.36 9.11
CA LEU A 208 -17.19 2.61 8.86
C LEU A 208 -18.19 2.58 10.04
N LYS A 209 -17.74 2.82 11.28
CA LYS A 209 -18.59 2.76 12.47
C LYS A 209 -19.65 3.86 12.54
N THR A 210 -19.64 4.84 11.64
CA THR A 210 -20.52 6.02 11.70
C THR A 210 -21.38 6.27 10.47
N ASN A 211 -21.21 5.50 9.39
CA ASN A 211 -21.87 5.76 8.10
C ASN A 211 -22.92 4.69 7.77
N ASN A 212 -23.99 5.10 7.08
CA ASN A 212 -24.93 4.15 6.46
C ASN A 212 -24.20 3.39 5.34
N PRO A 213 -24.25 2.05 5.30
CA PRO A 213 -23.60 1.24 4.26
C PRO A 213 -23.97 1.63 2.83
N ASP A 214 -25.23 2.01 2.56
CA ASP A 214 -25.67 2.37 1.21
C ASP A 214 -25.08 3.72 0.78
N ASP A 215 -25.08 4.73 1.66
CA ASP A 215 -24.45 6.03 1.39
C ASP A 215 -22.96 5.87 1.04
N LEU A 216 -22.27 4.97 1.75
CA LEU A 216 -20.86 4.68 1.46
C LEU A 216 -20.68 4.02 0.09
N ALA A 217 -21.52 3.05 -0.24
CA ALA A 217 -21.48 2.38 -1.53
C ALA A 217 -21.75 3.35 -2.68
N GLU A 218 -22.68 4.29 -2.50
CA GLU A 218 -22.91 5.37 -3.46
C GLU A 218 -21.67 6.27 -3.63
N MET A 219 -21.03 6.69 -2.53
CA MET A 219 -19.79 7.49 -2.58
C MET A 219 -18.66 6.76 -3.31
N LEU A 220 -18.52 5.45 -3.11
CA LEU A 220 -17.55 4.60 -3.80
C LEU A 220 -17.87 4.49 -5.29
N GLY A 221 -19.15 4.30 -5.64
CA GLY A 221 -19.61 4.24 -7.03
C GLY A 221 -19.32 5.55 -7.76
N ASP A 222 -19.58 6.68 -7.13
CA ASP A 222 -19.29 8.02 -7.64
C ASP A 222 -17.79 8.25 -7.86
N LEU A 223 -16.96 7.93 -6.85
CA LEU A 223 -15.51 8.09 -6.95
C LEU A 223 -14.95 7.23 -8.09
N MET A 224 -15.31 5.94 -8.11
CA MET A 224 -14.81 5.00 -9.11
C MET A 224 -15.21 5.42 -10.53
N ALA A 225 -16.47 5.81 -10.74
CA ALA A 225 -16.94 6.24 -12.06
C ALA A 225 -16.24 7.51 -12.54
N LYS A 226 -15.95 8.46 -11.65
CA LYS A 226 -15.18 9.66 -12.00
C LYS A 226 -13.74 9.31 -12.38
N MET A 227 -13.07 8.47 -11.59
CA MET A 227 -11.69 8.04 -11.87
C MET A 227 -11.61 7.30 -13.21
N HIS A 228 -12.52 6.34 -13.45
CA HIS A 228 -12.56 5.61 -14.72
C HIS A 228 -12.89 6.54 -15.89
N LYS A 229 -13.82 7.49 -15.74
CA LYS A 229 -14.15 8.44 -16.81
C LYS A 229 -12.96 9.32 -17.18
N ILE A 230 -12.22 9.84 -16.20
CA ILE A 230 -10.98 10.59 -16.44
C ILE A 230 -9.98 9.71 -17.19
N SER A 231 -9.89 8.44 -16.81
CA SER A 231 -8.98 7.48 -17.40
C SER A 231 -9.27 7.15 -18.87
N GLU A 232 -10.53 7.20 -19.32
CA GLU A 232 -10.89 6.97 -20.74
C GLU A 232 -10.22 7.98 -21.69
N GLU A 233 -9.98 9.19 -21.19
CA GLU A 233 -9.37 10.29 -21.93
C GLU A 233 -7.89 10.49 -21.59
N LEU A 234 -7.36 9.73 -20.62
CA LEU A 234 -6.00 9.90 -20.11
C LEU A 234 -4.97 9.28 -21.06
N ILE A 235 -4.17 10.15 -21.67
CA ILE A 235 -3.07 9.76 -22.56
C ILE A 235 -1.75 10.10 -21.87
N LEU A 236 -0.97 9.07 -21.56
CA LEU A 236 0.41 9.27 -21.11
C LEU A 236 1.29 9.67 -22.29
N SER A 237 2.25 10.54 -22.04
CA SER A 237 3.32 10.81 -22.99
C SER A 237 4.24 9.59 -23.14
N ASP A 238 4.90 9.47 -24.30
CA ASP A 238 5.72 8.30 -24.65
C ASP A 238 6.92 8.06 -23.71
N ASP A 239 7.33 9.07 -22.95
CA ASP A 239 8.40 9.01 -21.95
C ASP A 239 7.94 8.50 -20.58
N LEU A 240 6.63 8.31 -20.38
CA LEU A 240 6.05 7.77 -19.15
C LEU A 240 5.67 6.30 -19.35
N SER A 241 5.90 5.48 -18.33
CA SER A 241 5.61 4.05 -18.40
C SER A 241 4.67 3.62 -17.28
N VAL A 242 3.71 2.77 -17.61
CA VAL A 242 2.89 2.04 -16.66
C VAL A 242 2.82 0.59 -17.09
N GLU A 243 2.70 -0.34 -16.13
CA GLU A 243 2.47 -1.75 -16.45
C GLU A 243 1.19 -1.87 -17.28
N LYS A 244 1.26 -2.54 -18.44
CA LYS A 244 0.10 -2.82 -19.28
C LYS A 244 -0.32 -4.27 -19.04
N ARG A 245 -1.52 -4.46 -18.50
CA ARG A 245 -2.11 -5.78 -18.24
C ARG A 245 -3.11 -6.14 -19.32
N ASP A 246 -2.61 -6.54 -20.47
CA ASP A 246 -3.42 -7.03 -21.58
C ASP A 246 -3.55 -8.57 -21.54
N PHE A 247 -4.11 -9.16 -22.59
CA PHE A 247 -4.21 -10.61 -22.71
C PHE A 247 -2.86 -11.31 -22.53
N SER A 248 -1.79 -10.81 -23.16
CA SER A 248 -0.47 -11.43 -23.11
C SER A 248 0.15 -11.37 -21.71
N TYR A 249 -0.09 -10.28 -20.97
CA TYR A 249 0.29 -10.18 -19.57
C TYR A 249 -0.39 -11.27 -18.74
N TYR A 250 -1.72 -11.37 -18.84
CA TYR A 250 -2.48 -12.33 -18.05
C TYR A 250 -2.22 -13.78 -18.45
N GLU A 251 -1.98 -14.06 -19.74
CA GLU A 251 -1.60 -15.38 -20.22
C GLU A 251 -0.25 -15.80 -19.62
N SER A 252 0.73 -14.89 -19.62
CA SER A 252 2.04 -15.14 -19.01
C SER A 252 1.92 -15.40 -17.51
N LEU A 253 1.16 -14.56 -16.81
CA LEU A 253 0.92 -14.70 -15.36
C LEU A 253 0.18 -16.00 -15.02
N PHE A 254 -0.83 -16.37 -15.81
CA PHE A 254 -1.57 -17.61 -15.65
C PHE A 254 -0.65 -18.82 -15.82
N ASN A 255 0.17 -18.82 -16.88
CA ASN A 255 1.11 -19.91 -17.15
C ASN A 255 2.18 -20.04 -16.07
N GLU A 256 2.66 -18.91 -15.52
CA GLU A 256 3.59 -18.87 -14.39
C GLU A 256 2.94 -19.48 -13.13
N TYR A 257 1.79 -18.95 -12.70
CA TYR A 257 1.14 -19.35 -11.45
C TYR A 257 0.59 -20.78 -11.50
N LYS A 258 0.26 -21.29 -12.69
CA LYS A 258 -0.11 -22.70 -12.89
C LYS A 258 1.00 -23.68 -12.51
N GLN A 259 2.26 -23.22 -12.45
CA GLN A 259 3.42 -24.03 -12.03
C GLN A 259 3.64 -24.04 -10.51
N TYR A 260 2.97 -23.17 -9.74
CA TYR A 260 3.16 -23.12 -8.30
C TYR A 260 2.52 -24.32 -7.59
N GLU A 261 3.00 -24.59 -6.38
CA GLU A 261 2.37 -25.54 -5.49
C GLU A 261 1.06 -24.96 -4.94
N PHE A 262 0.02 -25.78 -4.94
CA PHE A 262 -1.30 -25.45 -4.39
C PHE A 262 -1.54 -26.31 -3.15
N ASP A 263 -2.29 -25.79 -2.19
CA ASP A 263 -2.62 -26.48 -0.95
C ASP A 263 -3.48 -27.73 -1.18
N SER A 264 -4.22 -27.76 -2.31
CA SER A 264 -5.06 -28.88 -2.71
C SER A 264 -5.31 -28.93 -4.22
N ASP A 265 -5.69 -30.11 -4.72
CA ASP A 265 -6.15 -30.28 -6.10
C ASP A 265 -7.39 -29.43 -6.41
N ASP A 266 -8.29 -29.24 -5.44
CA ASP A 266 -9.47 -28.39 -5.61
C ASP A 266 -9.11 -26.92 -5.83
N GLN A 267 -8.14 -26.40 -5.08
CA GLN A 267 -7.63 -25.04 -5.26
C GLN A 267 -6.99 -24.88 -6.65
N LYS A 268 -6.16 -25.86 -7.05
CA LYS A 268 -5.53 -25.89 -8.37
C LYS A 268 -6.55 -25.94 -9.50
N ASN A 269 -7.55 -26.81 -9.40
CA ASN A 269 -8.61 -26.95 -10.39
C ASN A 269 -9.46 -25.68 -10.50
N SER A 270 -9.76 -25.05 -9.36
CA SER A 270 -10.45 -23.75 -9.30
C SER A 270 -9.65 -22.65 -9.99
N PHE A 271 -8.34 -22.58 -9.73
CA PHE A 271 -7.43 -21.63 -10.39
C PHE A 271 -7.39 -21.84 -11.90
N ILE A 272 -7.17 -23.08 -12.36
CA ILE A 272 -7.10 -23.41 -13.78
C ILE A 272 -8.41 -23.05 -14.49
N ARG A 273 -9.56 -23.49 -13.95
CA ARG A 273 -10.87 -23.21 -14.56
C ARG A 273 -11.15 -21.70 -14.63
N SER A 274 -10.88 -20.97 -13.55
CA SER A 274 -11.12 -19.52 -13.49
C SER A 274 -10.20 -18.77 -14.44
N GLY A 275 -8.92 -19.17 -14.54
CA GLY A 275 -7.96 -18.54 -15.42
C GLY A 275 -8.21 -18.82 -16.89
N GLU A 276 -8.57 -20.05 -17.26
CA GLU A 276 -8.94 -20.40 -18.64
C GLU A 276 -10.17 -19.62 -19.11
N GLU A 277 -11.21 -19.54 -18.28
CA GLU A 277 -12.41 -18.75 -18.63
C GLU A 277 -12.11 -17.26 -18.71
N PHE A 278 -11.27 -16.74 -17.80
CA PHE A 278 -10.85 -15.34 -17.82
C PHE A 278 -10.07 -14.97 -19.08
N LEU A 279 -9.07 -15.77 -19.44
CA LEU A 279 -8.28 -15.56 -20.66
C LEU A 279 -9.15 -15.67 -21.91
N LYS A 280 -10.05 -16.66 -21.96
CA LYS A 280 -11.02 -16.79 -23.05
C LYS A 280 -11.88 -15.54 -23.18
N MET A 281 -12.45 -15.03 -22.08
CA MET A 281 -13.27 -13.83 -22.10
C MET A 281 -12.49 -12.58 -22.55
N LEU A 282 -11.25 -12.42 -22.09
CA LEU A 282 -10.37 -11.35 -22.55
C LEU A 282 -10.08 -11.44 -24.06
N ALA A 283 -9.84 -12.64 -24.58
CA ALA A 283 -9.60 -12.85 -26.00
C ALA A 283 -10.86 -12.57 -26.85
N GLU A 284 -12.04 -12.95 -26.37
CA GLU A 284 -13.31 -12.79 -27.10
C GLU A 284 -13.85 -11.35 -27.06
N ASN A 285 -13.66 -10.64 -25.96
CA ASN A 285 -14.19 -9.27 -25.78
C ASN A 285 -13.16 -8.19 -26.11
N GLY A 286 -11.87 -8.54 -26.15
CA GLY A 286 -10.80 -7.58 -26.29
C GLY A 286 -10.85 -6.50 -25.23
N HIS A 287 -10.34 -5.32 -25.58
CA HIS A 287 -10.56 -4.11 -24.82
C HIS A 287 -10.67 -2.90 -25.75
N ASP A 288 -11.43 -1.91 -25.31
CA ASP A 288 -11.51 -0.59 -25.90
C ASP A 288 -11.37 0.48 -24.80
N GLN A 289 -11.40 1.75 -25.20
CA GLN A 289 -11.32 2.88 -24.25
C GLN A 289 -12.44 2.87 -23.21
N SER A 290 -13.58 2.20 -23.47
CA SER A 290 -14.71 2.10 -22.55
C SER A 290 -14.60 0.93 -21.55
N SER A 291 -13.52 0.16 -21.61
CA SER A 291 -13.33 -1.02 -20.76
C SER A 291 -11.93 -1.11 -20.17
N TYR A 292 -10.98 -0.35 -20.71
CA TYR A 292 -9.56 -0.46 -20.42
C TYR A 292 -8.87 0.90 -20.44
N GLY A 293 -8.11 1.18 -19.39
CA GLY A 293 -7.46 2.46 -19.17
C GLY A 293 -6.55 2.40 -17.96
N ILE A 294 -6.04 3.55 -17.53
CA ILE A 294 -5.25 3.68 -16.30
C ILE A 294 -6.15 3.57 -15.07
N ILE A 295 -5.82 2.67 -14.17
CA ILE A 295 -6.57 2.44 -12.93
C ILE A 295 -5.71 2.71 -11.70
N HIS A 296 -6.34 2.83 -10.52
CA HIS A 296 -5.60 2.92 -9.26
C HIS A 296 -4.85 1.62 -8.99
N GLY A 297 -5.51 0.50 -9.23
CA GLY A 297 -4.92 -0.81 -9.20
C GLY A 297 -4.80 -1.45 -7.83
N ASP A 298 -5.09 -0.75 -6.74
CA ASP A 298 -5.13 -1.31 -5.37
C ASP A 298 -6.14 -0.56 -4.49
N ILE A 299 -7.29 -0.22 -5.08
CA ILE A 299 -8.31 0.52 -4.36
C ILE A 299 -9.03 -0.38 -3.35
N THR A 300 -8.81 -0.08 -2.07
CA THR A 300 -9.40 -0.77 -0.92
C THR A 300 -9.76 0.25 0.17
N PHE A 301 -10.51 -0.15 1.19
CA PHE A 301 -10.82 0.71 2.33
C PHE A 301 -9.59 1.14 3.14
N ARG A 302 -8.44 0.48 2.95
CA ARG A 302 -7.15 0.91 3.53
C ARG A 302 -6.53 2.07 2.76
N ASN A 303 -6.74 2.11 1.45
CA ASN A 303 -6.23 3.12 0.52
C ASN A 303 -7.26 4.21 0.20
N LEU A 304 -8.30 4.32 1.02
CA LEU A 304 -9.29 5.38 0.97
C LEU A 304 -9.33 6.08 2.33
N LEU A 305 -9.14 7.39 2.34
CA LEU A 305 -9.41 8.21 3.51
C LEU A 305 -10.83 8.75 3.45
N TYR A 306 -11.46 8.85 4.61
CA TYR A 306 -12.72 9.57 4.81
C TYR A 306 -12.45 10.85 5.59
N HIS A 307 -12.78 11.99 4.99
CA HIS A 307 -12.63 13.31 5.58
C HIS A 307 -13.69 14.26 5.01
N ASP A 308 -14.35 15.03 5.87
CA ASP A 308 -15.37 16.03 5.50
C ASP A 308 -16.39 15.51 4.47
N SER A 309 -16.94 14.31 4.73
CA SER A 309 -17.92 13.64 3.86
C SER A 309 -17.43 13.41 2.42
N LYS A 310 -16.11 13.25 2.23
CA LYS A 310 -15.48 12.88 0.97
C LYS A 310 -14.60 11.65 1.13
N LEU A 311 -14.54 10.87 0.06
CA LEU A 311 -13.53 9.82 -0.12
C LEU A 311 -12.33 10.41 -0.84
N ILE A 312 -11.15 10.11 -0.32
CA ILE A 312 -9.87 10.57 -0.87
C ILE A 312 -9.01 9.32 -1.10
N PRO A 313 -8.80 8.90 -2.37
CA PRO A 313 -7.89 7.81 -2.66
C PRO A 313 -6.43 8.21 -2.40
N ILE A 314 -5.66 7.26 -1.90
CA ILE A 314 -4.24 7.39 -1.58
C ILE A 314 -3.48 6.17 -2.10
N ASP A 315 -2.16 6.25 -2.12
CA ASP A 315 -1.27 5.14 -2.47
C ASP A 315 -1.40 4.61 -3.92
N PHE A 316 -1.06 5.47 -4.86
CA PHE A 316 -1.11 5.22 -6.31
C PHE A 316 0.11 4.45 -6.85
N MET A 317 0.89 3.78 -5.99
CA MET A 317 2.09 3.03 -6.41
C MET A 317 1.81 1.85 -7.36
N SER A 318 0.55 1.40 -7.40
CA SER A 318 0.06 0.28 -8.20
C SER A 318 -0.67 0.72 -9.47
N VAL A 319 -0.57 2.01 -9.84
CA VAL A 319 -1.12 2.56 -11.08
C VAL A 319 -0.61 1.75 -12.27
N ARG A 320 -1.56 1.37 -13.11
CA ARG A 320 -1.31 0.52 -14.28
C ARG A 320 -2.40 0.72 -15.30
N HIS A 321 -2.13 0.28 -16.52
CA HIS A 321 -3.11 0.22 -17.59
C HIS A 321 -3.76 -1.17 -17.59
N ASP A 322 -5.05 -1.24 -17.26
CA ASP A 322 -5.76 -2.49 -16.99
C ASP A 322 -7.27 -2.32 -17.26
N HIS A 323 -8.02 -3.42 -17.22
CA HIS A 323 -9.46 -3.41 -17.40
C HIS A 323 -10.13 -2.78 -16.17
N PHE A 324 -11.06 -1.84 -16.36
CA PHE A 324 -11.72 -1.10 -15.28
C PHE A 324 -12.43 -1.99 -14.24
N LEU A 325 -12.93 -3.15 -14.68
CA LEU A 325 -13.49 -4.15 -13.75
C LEU A 325 -12.48 -4.62 -12.69
N THR A 326 -11.17 -4.57 -12.93
CA THR A 326 -10.17 -5.02 -11.93
C THR A 326 -10.17 -4.18 -10.66
N ASP A 327 -10.32 -2.85 -10.75
CA ASP A 327 -10.49 -1.96 -9.60
C ASP A 327 -11.83 -2.21 -8.88
N ILE A 328 -12.89 -2.46 -9.65
CA ILE A 328 -14.22 -2.75 -9.09
C ILE A 328 -14.23 -4.10 -8.35
N VAL A 329 -13.68 -5.15 -8.96
CA VAL A 329 -13.61 -6.46 -8.31
C VAL A 329 -12.63 -6.47 -7.15
N GLN A 330 -11.60 -5.61 -7.15
CA GLN A 330 -10.76 -5.36 -5.98
C GLN A 330 -11.60 -4.89 -4.81
N LEU A 331 -12.37 -3.82 -5.00
CA LEU A 331 -13.23 -3.28 -3.97
C LEU A 331 -14.30 -4.29 -3.51
N PHE A 332 -14.95 -4.99 -4.45
CA PHE A 332 -16.01 -5.97 -4.13
C PHE A 332 -15.51 -7.21 -3.41
N HIS A 333 -14.27 -7.61 -3.65
CA HIS A 333 -13.67 -8.77 -3.01
C HIS A 333 -13.13 -8.41 -1.61
N CYS A 334 -12.54 -7.23 -1.46
CA CYS A 334 -11.88 -6.83 -0.22
C CYS A 334 -12.84 -6.23 0.79
N ASP A 335 -13.80 -5.40 0.34
CA ASP A 335 -14.44 -4.44 1.23
C ASP A 335 -15.95 -4.29 1.04
N LEU A 336 -16.49 -4.44 -0.18
CA LEU A 336 -17.90 -4.19 -0.48
C LEU A 336 -18.72 -5.49 -0.59
N THR A 337 -19.69 -5.66 0.31
CA THR A 337 -20.59 -6.81 0.35
C THR A 337 -21.57 -6.82 -0.82
N GLU A 338 -22.19 -7.97 -1.10
CA GLU A 338 -23.16 -8.09 -2.19
C GLU A 338 -24.38 -7.17 -2.03
N GLU A 339 -24.84 -6.99 -0.79
CA GLU A 339 -25.99 -6.14 -0.44
C GLU A 339 -25.76 -4.68 -0.85
N ASN A 340 -24.52 -4.20 -0.80
CA ASN A 340 -24.19 -2.81 -1.11
C ASN A 340 -23.82 -2.58 -2.60
N ARG A 341 -23.65 -3.64 -3.41
CA ARG A 341 -23.25 -3.50 -4.82
C ARG A 341 -24.30 -2.78 -5.66
N GLU A 342 -25.58 -2.93 -5.33
CA GLU A 342 -26.65 -2.23 -6.07
C GLU A 342 -26.53 -0.71 -5.93
N ALA A 343 -26.33 -0.21 -4.71
CA ALA A 343 -26.11 1.21 -4.43
C ALA A 343 -24.85 1.73 -5.16
N PHE A 344 -23.75 0.97 -5.12
CA PHE A 344 -22.54 1.28 -5.88
C PHE A 344 -22.82 1.43 -7.39
N TRP A 345 -23.45 0.43 -8.00
CA TRP A 345 -23.73 0.46 -9.44
C TRP A 345 -24.71 1.56 -9.82
N ASN A 346 -25.71 1.81 -8.97
CA ASN A 346 -26.67 2.88 -9.16
C ASN A 346 -26.01 4.25 -9.18
N SER A 347 -24.96 4.47 -8.38
CA SER A 347 -24.21 5.73 -8.43
C SER A 347 -23.20 5.76 -9.58
N TYR A 348 -22.46 4.67 -9.79
CA TYR A 348 -21.48 4.56 -10.87
C TYR A 348 -22.07 4.92 -12.25
N LYS A 349 -23.23 4.33 -12.57
CA LYS A 349 -23.90 4.51 -13.87
C LYS A 349 -24.45 5.93 -14.11
N LYS A 350 -24.59 6.76 -13.06
CA LYS A 350 -24.99 8.18 -13.21
C LYS A 350 -23.91 9.02 -13.87
N ILE A 351 -22.65 8.61 -13.75
CA ILE A 351 -21.47 9.37 -14.20
C ILE A 351 -20.87 8.76 -15.45
N ARG A 352 -20.80 7.42 -15.49
CA ARG A 352 -20.17 6.67 -16.55
C ARG A 352 -21.04 5.49 -16.97
N PRO A 353 -21.39 5.34 -18.27
CA PRO A 353 -22.10 4.17 -18.76
C PRO A 353 -21.38 2.87 -18.42
N ILE A 354 -22.16 1.82 -18.15
CA ILE A 354 -21.66 0.46 -17.95
C ILE A 354 -21.73 -0.23 -19.32
N PRO A 355 -20.61 -0.73 -19.88
CA PRO A 355 -20.65 -1.52 -21.11
C PRO A 355 -21.54 -2.76 -20.97
N ASP A 356 -22.29 -3.09 -22.02
CA ASP A 356 -23.30 -4.17 -21.99
C ASP A 356 -22.71 -5.54 -21.61
N ASN A 357 -21.45 -5.79 -21.99
CA ASN A 357 -20.77 -7.05 -21.69
C ASN A 357 -20.30 -7.17 -20.23
N TRP A 358 -20.30 -6.10 -19.43
CA TRP A 358 -19.84 -6.15 -18.04
C TRP A 358 -20.70 -7.07 -17.17
N GLN A 359 -21.97 -7.27 -17.50
CA GLN A 359 -22.82 -8.23 -16.81
C GLN A 359 -22.29 -9.67 -16.92
N ILE A 360 -21.69 -10.01 -18.06
CA ILE A 360 -21.09 -11.32 -18.34
C ILE A 360 -19.65 -11.38 -17.80
N LEU A 361 -18.89 -10.30 -17.95
CA LEU A 361 -17.49 -10.25 -17.53
C LEU A 361 -17.31 -10.20 -16.01
N LEU A 362 -18.16 -9.47 -15.29
CA LEU A 362 -17.99 -9.25 -13.84
C LEU A 362 -17.85 -10.55 -13.03
N PRO A 363 -18.71 -11.58 -13.20
CA PRO A 363 -18.53 -12.86 -12.52
C PRO A 363 -17.19 -13.55 -12.83
N VAL A 364 -16.71 -13.44 -14.07
CA VAL A 364 -15.44 -14.03 -14.50
C VAL A 364 -14.25 -13.31 -13.86
N PHE A 365 -14.28 -11.97 -13.82
CA PHE A 365 -13.27 -11.18 -13.12
C PHE A 365 -13.27 -11.45 -11.61
N LEU A 366 -14.44 -11.60 -10.98
CA LEU A 366 -14.56 -11.97 -9.56
C LEU A 366 -13.95 -13.35 -9.31
N SER A 367 -14.23 -14.34 -10.17
CA SER A 367 -13.67 -15.70 -10.06
C SER A 367 -12.15 -15.70 -10.24
N ALA A 368 -11.65 -15.01 -11.26
CA ALA A 368 -10.21 -14.88 -11.51
C ALA A 368 -9.48 -14.22 -10.33
N ARG A 369 -10.11 -13.20 -9.73
CA ARG A 369 -9.58 -12.53 -8.55
C ARG A 369 -9.53 -13.44 -7.33
N ALA A 370 -10.62 -14.13 -7.03
CA ALA A 370 -10.71 -15.07 -5.92
C ALA A 370 -9.68 -16.20 -6.06
N ALA A 371 -9.44 -16.66 -7.29
CA ALA A 371 -8.39 -17.61 -7.62
C ALA A 371 -6.96 -17.05 -7.51
N GLY A 372 -6.78 -15.73 -7.50
CA GLY A 372 -5.48 -15.06 -7.35
C GLY A 372 -4.85 -14.57 -8.65
N LEU A 373 -5.49 -14.76 -9.81
CA LEU A 373 -4.92 -14.39 -11.11
C LEU A 373 -4.89 -12.87 -11.35
N SER A 374 -5.85 -12.13 -10.81
CA SER A 374 -5.95 -10.67 -10.99
C SER A 374 -5.58 -9.88 -9.73
N LYS A 375 -4.81 -10.49 -8.80
CA LYS A 375 -4.33 -9.79 -7.62
C LYS A 375 -3.23 -8.79 -7.99
N VAL A 376 -3.06 -7.76 -7.16
CA VAL A 376 -1.83 -6.97 -7.15
C VAL A 376 -0.69 -7.91 -6.78
N ARG A 377 0.47 -7.79 -7.43
CA ARG A 377 1.67 -8.50 -6.98
C ARG A 377 2.06 -7.96 -5.61
N THR A 378 1.43 -8.46 -4.54
CA THR A 378 2.07 -8.47 -3.23
C THR A 378 3.22 -9.44 -3.37
N PHE A 379 4.44 -8.91 -3.38
CA PHE A 379 5.67 -9.71 -3.34
C PHE A 379 5.49 -10.80 -2.27
N LEU A 380 5.37 -12.06 -2.71
CA LEU A 380 5.45 -13.22 -1.84
C LEU A 380 6.86 -13.34 -1.24
#